data_AF-A0A7V4P9N4-F1
#
_entry.id   AF-A0A7V4P9N4-F1
#
_cell.length_a   1.000
_cell.length_b   1.000
_cell.length_c   1.000
_cell.angle_alpha   90.00
_cell.angle_beta   90.00
_cell.angle_gamma   90.00
#
_symmetry.space_group_name_H-M   'P 1'
#
loop_
_entity.id
_entity.type
_entity.pdbx_description
1 polymer ?
#
loop_
_entity_poly.entity_id
_entity_poly.type
_entity_poly.pdbx_seq_one_letter_code
_entity_poly.pdbx_strand_id
1 'polypeptide(L)'
;MRTTVVLESTFIHGCRRGVVWLGICLLVAARSLAVDPPTQEVARRLAAGEFGAAIAAAGTAPADERDRLLGVIAAAQAQAGGRRAALETASDMGSDLARKQALARAVSSPGERASVIAAPPAGARGGGSLADFDSLIDLITATVAPQTWDDVGGPGSIDGFEGGVYVDSAGVLKKLPAATDRSLIAVRKSATAAAAGTATGDPRRRSTLRKISLTRLEREVQLWHALGREPDEAMQTLAGLVRIRYVLIYPESGDIVLAGPAGDWRRDVEGRYVSAEKGVPLVQLDDLVVTLRNAYSEEGRFGCSIVPRRENLAAAKAVNEKWSAQPLRPGQRARWLNEFREALGRQEIQVYGIDPRTRAARVMVEADYRMKLVGIGLEEGVLGVKSYLDTEELGPD
;
A
#
# COMPACT_ATOMS: atom_id res chain seq x y z
N MET A 1 -16.61 -41.63 -19.72
CA MET A 1 -16.92 -42.81 -20.56
C MET A 1 -15.61 -43.32 -21.13
N ARG A 2 -15.09 -44.41 -20.55
CA ARG A 2 -13.88 -45.11 -21.00
C ARG A 2 -14.34 -46.21 -21.96
N THR A 3 -13.89 -46.16 -23.21
CA THR A 3 -14.17 -47.24 -24.18
C THR A 3 -12.94 -48.13 -24.27
N THR A 4 -13.05 -49.29 -23.66
CA THR A 4 -12.11 -50.40 -23.71
C THR A 4 -12.30 -51.14 -25.04
N VAL A 5 -11.21 -51.34 -25.79
CA VAL A 5 -11.19 -52.19 -26.98
C VAL A 5 -10.84 -53.61 -26.54
N VAL A 6 -11.70 -54.57 -26.92
CA VAL A 6 -11.58 -56.01 -26.67
C VAL A 6 -10.66 -56.62 -27.72
N LEU A 7 -9.66 -57.39 -27.28
CA LEU A 7 -8.84 -58.28 -28.10
C LEU A 7 -9.45 -59.69 -28.05
N GLU A 8 -9.97 -60.17 -29.17
CA GLU A 8 -10.23 -61.61 -29.38
C GLU A 8 -9.09 -62.22 -30.21
N SER A 9 -8.56 -63.32 -29.71
CA SER A 9 -7.49 -64.12 -30.30
C SER A 9 -7.96 -65.56 -30.37
N THR A 10 -8.15 -66.09 -31.59
CA THR A 10 -8.48 -67.52 -31.76
C THR A 10 -7.85 -68.11 -33.03
N PHE A 11 -6.85 -68.95 -32.74
CA PHE A 11 -6.47 -70.23 -33.37
C PHE A 11 -5.98 -70.38 -34.82
N ILE A 12 -4.87 -71.13 -34.85
CA ILE A 12 -4.07 -71.72 -35.92
C ILE A 12 -4.76 -72.98 -36.50
N HIS A 13 -4.69 -73.19 -37.83
CA HIS A 13 -4.27 -74.46 -38.48
C HIS A 13 -4.34 -74.38 -40.03
N GLY A 14 -3.29 -74.85 -40.72
CA GLY A 14 -3.45 -75.60 -41.98
C GLY A 14 -2.89 -75.04 -43.31
N CYS A 15 -1.58 -75.22 -43.54
CA CYS A 15 -0.95 -75.85 -44.72
C CYS A 15 -1.46 -75.56 -46.17
N ARG A 16 -0.68 -74.82 -46.99
CA ARG A 16 0.04 -75.30 -48.21
C ARG A 16 0.45 -74.16 -49.18
N ARG A 17 1.74 -74.18 -49.53
CA ARG A 17 2.37 -73.88 -50.84
C ARG A 17 2.10 -72.53 -51.52
N GLY A 18 3.19 -71.75 -51.62
CA GLY A 18 3.65 -71.23 -52.92
C GLY A 18 3.62 -69.71 -53.08
N VAL A 19 4.69 -69.24 -53.70
CA VAL A 19 4.90 -67.91 -54.29
C VAL A 19 5.61 -66.88 -53.40
N VAL A 20 6.85 -66.67 -53.80
CA VAL A 20 7.81 -65.63 -53.43
C VAL A 20 7.19 -64.24 -53.61
N TRP A 21 7.23 -63.42 -52.56
CA TRP A 21 7.20 -61.95 -52.69
C TRP A 21 8.30 -61.37 -51.81
N LEU A 22 9.32 -60.83 -52.48
CA LEU A 22 10.42 -60.11 -51.88
C LEU A 22 9.90 -58.70 -51.49
N GLY A 23 9.31 -58.59 -50.31
CA GLY A 23 8.88 -57.31 -49.73
C GLY A 23 10.04 -56.66 -48.98
N ILE A 24 10.64 -55.63 -49.58
CA ILE A 24 11.59 -54.73 -48.91
C ILE A 24 10.86 -54.02 -47.77
N CYS A 25 11.06 -54.47 -46.53
CA CYS A 25 10.63 -53.74 -45.34
C CYS A 25 11.59 -52.58 -45.07
N LEU A 26 11.27 -51.40 -45.61
CA LEU A 26 11.87 -50.14 -45.18
C LEU A 26 11.31 -49.80 -43.78
N LEU A 27 12.09 -50.09 -42.73
CA LEU A 27 11.83 -49.65 -41.37
C LEU A 27 11.98 -48.11 -41.30
N VAL A 28 10.94 -47.39 -41.71
CA VAL A 28 10.80 -45.96 -41.39
C VAL A 28 10.42 -45.90 -39.91
N ALA A 29 11.42 -45.67 -39.06
CA ALA A 29 11.19 -45.28 -37.68
C ALA A 29 10.45 -43.93 -37.69
N ALA A 30 9.12 -43.98 -37.54
CA ALA A 30 8.31 -42.81 -37.31
C ALA A 30 8.72 -42.21 -35.95
N ARG A 31 9.69 -41.30 -35.95
CA ARG A 31 9.87 -40.36 -34.84
C ARG A 31 8.60 -39.52 -34.81
N SER A 32 7.74 -39.79 -33.84
CA SER A 32 6.71 -38.86 -33.42
C SER A 32 7.39 -37.50 -33.14
N LEU A 33 7.07 -36.49 -33.95
CA LEU A 33 7.40 -35.09 -33.66
C LEU A 33 6.60 -34.69 -32.41
N ALA A 34 7.11 -35.06 -31.24
CA ALA A 34 6.68 -34.44 -30.00
C ALA A 34 7.13 -32.98 -30.09
N VAL A 35 6.17 -32.06 -30.10
CA VAL A 35 6.48 -30.64 -29.89
C VAL A 35 7.17 -30.56 -28.54
N ASP A 36 8.43 -30.11 -28.53
CA ASP A 36 9.20 -29.99 -27.29
C ASP A 36 8.43 -29.09 -26.32
N PRO A 37 8.42 -29.40 -25.01
CA PRO A 37 7.77 -28.56 -24.03
C PRO A 37 8.35 -27.12 -24.12
N PRO A 38 7.53 -26.08 -23.91
CA PRO A 38 7.95 -24.68 -24.08
C PRO A 38 9.25 -24.32 -23.34
N THR A 39 9.47 -24.91 -22.17
CA THR A 39 10.72 -24.80 -21.40
C THR A 39 11.96 -25.25 -22.16
N GLN A 40 11.89 -26.39 -22.85
CA GLN A 40 13.02 -26.96 -23.58
C GLN A 40 13.29 -26.19 -24.87
N GLU A 41 12.25 -25.72 -25.55
CA GLU A 41 12.38 -24.87 -26.72
C GLU A 41 12.98 -23.50 -26.36
N VAL A 42 12.52 -22.87 -25.28
CA VAL A 42 13.12 -21.61 -24.77
C VAL A 42 14.60 -21.80 -24.44
N ALA A 43 14.96 -22.88 -23.73
CA ALA A 43 16.37 -23.15 -23.40
C ALA A 43 17.25 -23.32 -24.64
N ARG A 44 16.75 -24.01 -25.67
CA ARG A 44 17.44 -24.19 -26.96
C ARG A 44 17.65 -22.85 -27.67
N ARG A 45 16.61 -22.03 -27.76
CA ARG A 45 16.66 -20.70 -28.40
C ARG A 45 17.59 -19.74 -27.65
N LEU A 46 17.60 -19.79 -26.32
CA LEU A 46 18.52 -19.01 -25.50
C LEU A 46 19.98 -19.43 -25.71
N ALA A 47 20.25 -20.74 -25.81
CA ALA A 47 21.59 -21.24 -26.12
C ALA A 47 22.07 -20.80 -27.51
N ALA A 48 21.14 -20.62 -28.46
CA ALA A 48 21.42 -20.09 -29.80
C ALA A 48 21.48 -18.55 -29.88
N GLY A 49 21.19 -17.83 -28.78
CA GLY A 49 21.10 -16.36 -28.77
C GLY A 49 19.86 -15.79 -29.48
N GLU A 50 18.88 -16.63 -29.81
CA GLU A 50 17.68 -16.25 -30.57
C GLU A 50 16.56 -15.74 -29.64
N PHE A 51 16.77 -14.57 -29.03
CA PHE A 51 15.86 -14.03 -28.01
C PHE A 51 14.41 -13.80 -28.49
N GLY A 52 14.21 -13.33 -29.72
CA GLY A 52 12.86 -13.12 -30.26
C GLY A 52 12.07 -14.43 -30.43
N ALA A 53 12.75 -15.49 -30.87
CA ALA A 53 12.16 -16.82 -30.98
C ALA A 53 11.90 -17.44 -29.59
N ALA A 54 12.77 -17.18 -28.62
CA ALA A 54 12.56 -17.59 -27.22
C ALA A 54 11.31 -16.93 -26.61
N ILE A 55 11.07 -15.63 -26.87
CA ILE A 55 9.86 -14.92 -26.40
C ILE A 55 8.60 -15.53 -27.04
N ALA A 56 8.63 -15.80 -28.35
CA ALA A 56 7.52 -16.43 -29.06
C ALA A 56 7.22 -17.83 -28.49
N ALA A 57 8.25 -18.63 -28.20
CA ALA A 57 8.09 -19.94 -27.57
C ALA A 57 7.52 -19.84 -26.15
N ALA A 58 7.97 -18.88 -25.34
CA ALA A 58 7.42 -18.63 -24.00
C ALA A 58 5.92 -18.27 -24.06
N GLY A 59 5.49 -17.52 -25.08
CA GLY A 59 4.09 -17.14 -25.29
C GLY A 59 3.13 -18.32 -25.50
N THR A 60 3.63 -19.51 -25.82
CA THR A 60 2.82 -20.73 -25.96
C THR A 60 2.56 -21.46 -24.63
N ALA A 61 3.25 -21.07 -23.55
CA ALA A 61 3.12 -21.70 -22.25
C ALA A 61 1.92 -21.15 -21.44
N PRO A 62 1.40 -21.92 -20.44
CA PRO A 62 0.47 -21.40 -19.43
C PRO A 62 1.01 -20.15 -18.72
N ALA A 63 0.13 -19.29 -18.19
CA ALA A 63 0.50 -17.95 -17.74
C ALA A 63 1.60 -17.92 -16.65
N ASP A 64 1.56 -18.85 -15.71
CA ASP A 64 2.54 -19.02 -14.63
C ASP A 64 3.92 -19.48 -15.17
N GLU A 65 3.91 -20.44 -16.09
CA GLU A 65 5.13 -20.93 -16.73
C GLU A 65 5.73 -19.91 -17.70
N ARG A 66 4.89 -19.21 -18.47
CA ARG A 66 5.28 -18.13 -19.38
C ARG A 66 6.04 -17.04 -18.65
N ASP A 67 5.50 -16.53 -17.54
CA ASP A 67 6.14 -15.44 -16.80
C ASP A 67 7.51 -15.88 -16.26
N ARG A 68 7.63 -17.12 -15.78
CA ARG A 68 8.92 -17.69 -15.38
C ARG A 68 9.90 -17.73 -16.54
N LEU A 69 9.46 -18.14 -17.74
CA LEU A 69 10.29 -18.20 -18.95
C LEU A 69 10.71 -16.80 -19.43
N LEU A 70 9.80 -15.83 -19.44
CA LEU A 70 10.10 -14.43 -19.76
C LEU A 70 11.14 -13.85 -18.80
N GLY A 71 11.06 -14.16 -17.51
CA GLY A 71 12.09 -13.75 -16.53
C GLY A 71 13.48 -14.34 -16.82
N VAL A 72 13.54 -15.60 -17.30
CA VAL A 72 14.81 -16.23 -17.72
C VAL A 72 15.35 -15.58 -18.99
N ILE A 73 14.49 -15.28 -19.96
CA ILE A 73 14.88 -14.61 -21.21
C ILE A 73 15.39 -13.18 -20.92
N ALA A 74 14.69 -12.42 -20.08
CA ALA A 74 15.09 -11.07 -19.69
C ALA A 74 16.47 -11.07 -19.00
N ALA A 75 16.73 -12.03 -18.12
CA ALA A 75 18.04 -12.18 -17.49
C ALA A 75 19.15 -12.50 -18.51
N ALA A 76 18.88 -13.39 -19.47
CA ALA A 76 19.84 -13.73 -20.52
C ALA A 76 20.10 -12.55 -21.47
N GLN A 77 19.08 -11.77 -21.82
CA GLN A 77 19.22 -10.53 -22.60
C GLN A 77 20.07 -9.50 -21.85
N ALA A 78 19.87 -9.33 -20.55
CA ALA A 78 20.67 -8.42 -19.72
C ALA A 78 22.15 -8.85 -19.66
N GLN A 79 22.41 -10.16 -19.50
CA GLN A 79 23.77 -10.72 -19.52
C GLN A 79 24.45 -10.56 -20.88
N ALA A 80 23.69 -10.62 -21.98
CA ALA A 80 24.16 -10.38 -23.33
C ALA A 80 24.33 -8.88 -23.68
N GLY A 81 24.16 -7.96 -22.71
CA GLY A 81 24.28 -6.51 -22.91
C GLY A 81 23.02 -5.83 -23.45
N GLY A 82 21.96 -6.57 -23.73
CA GLY A 82 20.67 -6.08 -24.21
C GLY A 82 19.77 -5.53 -23.11
N ARG A 83 20.25 -4.54 -22.33
CA ARG A 83 19.51 -4.00 -21.16
C ARG A 83 18.09 -3.53 -21.50
N ARG A 84 17.91 -2.83 -22.63
CA ARG A 84 16.59 -2.33 -23.05
C ARG A 84 15.63 -3.47 -23.41
N ALA A 85 16.11 -4.47 -24.16
CA ALA A 85 15.33 -5.65 -24.51
C ALA A 85 14.94 -6.49 -23.28
N ALA A 86 15.83 -6.56 -22.28
CA ALA A 86 15.55 -7.19 -20.99
C ALA A 86 14.42 -6.48 -20.23
N LEU A 87 14.41 -5.14 -20.21
CA LEU A 87 13.35 -4.36 -19.58
C LEU A 87 12.01 -4.52 -20.30
N GLU A 88 12.02 -4.50 -21.64
CA GLU A 88 10.81 -4.72 -22.46
C GLU A 88 10.23 -6.12 -22.21
N THR A 89 11.06 -7.16 -22.23
CA THR A 89 10.64 -8.56 -22.00
C THR A 89 10.15 -8.78 -20.56
N ALA A 90 10.83 -8.21 -19.56
CA ALA A 90 10.37 -8.28 -18.17
C ALA A 90 9.06 -7.50 -17.96
N SER A 91 8.84 -6.43 -18.73
CA SER A 91 7.59 -5.69 -18.67
C SER A 91 6.41 -6.61 -18.99
N ASP A 92 6.51 -7.46 -20.01
CA ASP A 92 5.42 -8.32 -20.48
C ASP A 92 5.00 -9.44 -19.50
N MET A 93 5.68 -9.57 -18.37
CA MET A 93 5.34 -10.50 -17.30
C MET A 93 4.07 -10.07 -16.54
N GLY A 94 3.12 -10.99 -16.39
CA GLY A 94 1.86 -10.77 -15.66
C GLY A 94 2.03 -10.70 -14.14
N SER A 95 2.88 -11.56 -13.57
CA SER A 95 3.16 -11.62 -12.14
C SER A 95 4.06 -10.48 -11.65
N ASP A 96 3.56 -9.68 -10.71
CA ASP A 96 4.30 -8.56 -10.10
C ASP A 96 5.58 -9.01 -9.37
N LEU A 97 5.48 -10.10 -8.61
CA LEU A 97 6.61 -10.65 -7.86
C LEU A 97 7.70 -11.17 -8.80
N ALA A 98 7.32 -11.91 -9.84
CA ALA A 98 8.27 -12.44 -10.82
C ALA A 98 8.92 -11.30 -11.61
N ARG A 99 8.14 -10.27 -12.00
CA ARG A 99 8.64 -9.09 -12.71
C ARG A 99 9.66 -8.32 -11.87
N LYS A 100 9.36 -8.06 -10.59
CA LYS A 100 10.29 -7.41 -9.66
C LYS A 100 11.62 -8.17 -9.57
N GLN A 101 11.57 -9.50 -9.47
CA GLN A 101 12.78 -10.34 -9.42
C GLN A 101 13.56 -10.29 -10.74
N ALA A 102 12.89 -10.32 -11.88
CA ALA A 102 13.52 -10.24 -13.20
C ALA A 102 14.19 -8.87 -13.44
N LEU A 103 13.49 -7.77 -13.11
CA LEU A 103 14.04 -6.41 -13.21
C LEU A 103 15.25 -6.20 -12.30
N ALA A 104 15.19 -6.68 -11.05
CA ALA A 104 16.32 -6.61 -10.13
C ALA A 104 17.58 -7.30 -10.70
N ARG A 105 17.40 -8.45 -11.37
CA ARG A 105 18.50 -9.17 -12.05
C ARG A 105 18.98 -8.47 -13.32
N ALA A 106 18.10 -7.81 -14.06
CA ALA A 106 18.45 -7.09 -15.28
C ALA A 106 19.21 -5.78 -15.03
N VAL A 107 18.95 -5.14 -13.89
CA VAL A 107 19.64 -3.92 -13.44
C VAL A 107 20.98 -4.23 -12.78
N SER A 108 21.10 -5.39 -12.12
CA SER A 108 22.35 -5.84 -11.48
C SER A 108 23.38 -6.31 -12.52
N SER A 109 24.46 -5.55 -12.72
CA SER A 109 25.56 -5.97 -13.62
C SER A 109 26.43 -7.06 -12.96
N PRO A 110 27.08 -7.98 -13.73
CA PRO A 110 27.92 -9.05 -13.17
C PRO A 110 29.15 -8.59 -12.35
N GLY A 111 29.42 -7.27 -12.28
CA GLY A 111 30.57 -6.68 -11.60
C GLY A 111 30.27 -5.96 -10.28
N GLU A 112 29.01 -5.77 -9.90
CA GLU A 112 28.65 -5.12 -8.63
C GLU A 112 28.09 -6.16 -7.66
N ARG A 113 28.97 -6.73 -6.83
CA ARG A 113 28.55 -7.37 -5.58
C ARG A 113 28.05 -6.26 -4.64
N ALA A 114 26.83 -5.78 -4.87
CA ALA A 114 26.12 -4.95 -3.92
C ALA A 114 25.64 -5.83 -2.77
N SER A 115 26.40 -5.77 -1.68
CA SER A 115 25.98 -6.09 -0.32
C SER A 115 24.57 -5.55 -0.05
N VAL A 116 23.55 -6.40 -0.10
CA VAL A 116 22.25 -6.14 0.52
C VAL A 116 21.75 -7.42 1.19
N ILE A 117 22.39 -7.77 2.30
CA ILE A 117 21.69 -8.36 3.44
C ILE A 117 21.96 -7.39 4.59
N ALA A 118 21.15 -6.34 4.67
CA ALA A 118 20.97 -5.65 5.93
C ALA A 118 19.93 -6.44 6.70
N ALA A 119 20.42 -7.31 7.60
CA ALA A 119 19.62 -7.86 8.68
C ALA A 119 18.89 -6.70 9.40
N PRO A 120 17.68 -6.93 9.95
CA PRO A 120 17.01 -5.92 10.76
C PRO A 120 17.93 -5.54 11.93
N PRO A 121 18.07 -4.25 12.29
CA PRO A 121 18.71 -3.92 13.54
C PRO A 121 17.85 -4.49 14.68
N ALA A 122 18.32 -5.60 15.24
CA ALA A 122 17.95 -6.02 16.57
C ALA A 122 18.39 -4.91 17.54
N GLY A 123 17.44 -4.40 18.32
CA GLY A 123 17.74 -3.55 19.48
C GLY A 123 17.36 -2.09 19.32
N ALA A 124 16.08 -1.81 19.42
CA ALA A 124 15.59 -0.59 20.07
C ALA A 124 14.47 -0.99 21.03
N ARG A 125 14.85 -1.63 22.14
CA ARG A 125 14.05 -1.56 23.37
C ARG A 125 14.18 -0.13 23.91
N GLY A 126 13.40 0.77 23.32
CA GLY A 126 13.12 2.08 23.89
C GLY A 126 11.71 2.01 24.46
N GLY A 127 11.61 1.85 25.78
CA GLY A 127 10.34 1.86 26.48
C GLY A 127 9.65 3.22 26.30
N GLY A 128 8.74 3.30 25.34
CA GLY A 128 7.67 4.27 25.39
C GLY A 128 6.79 3.87 26.56
N SER A 129 6.86 4.60 27.67
CA SER A 129 5.81 4.46 28.68
C SER A 129 4.54 5.00 28.04
N LEU A 130 3.73 4.11 27.46
CA LEU A 130 2.28 4.30 27.53
C LEU A 130 1.99 4.71 28.97
N ALA A 131 1.24 5.80 29.16
CA ALA A 131 0.65 6.03 30.47
C ALA A 131 -0.12 4.74 30.80
N ASP A 132 0.03 4.24 32.03
CA ASP A 132 -0.68 3.06 32.49
C ASP A 132 -2.15 3.44 32.69
N PHE A 133 -2.85 3.62 31.56
CA PHE A 133 -4.26 3.99 31.51
C PHE A 133 -5.07 2.89 32.15
N ASP A 134 -4.66 1.62 32.01
CA ASP A 134 -5.31 0.47 32.64
C ASP A 134 -5.33 0.62 34.16
N SER A 135 -4.17 0.85 34.81
CA SER A 135 -4.14 1.06 36.26
C SER A 135 -4.91 2.31 36.73
N LEU A 136 -4.96 3.37 35.92
CA LEU A 136 -5.71 4.58 36.25
C LEU A 136 -7.22 4.38 36.08
N ILE A 137 -7.63 3.72 35.00
CA ILE A 137 -9.01 3.34 34.72
C ILE A 137 -9.49 2.43 35.83
N ASP A 138 -8.74 1.39 36.18
CA ASP A 138 -9.05 0.48 37.29
C ASP A 138 -9.20 1.23 38.61
N LEU A 139 -8.32 2.19 38.90
CA LEU A 139 -8.45 3.01 40.10
C LEU A 139 -9.73 3.85 40.09
N ILE A 140 -10.05 4.50 38.97
CA ILE A 140 -11.24 5.35 38.83
C ILE A 140 -12.51 4.49 38.91
N THR A 141 -12.59 3.39 38.17
CA THR A 141 -13.75 2.50 38.17
C THR A 141 -13.95 1.84 39.54
N ALA A 142 -12.87 1.56 40.28
CA ALA A 142 -12.95 1.00 41.63
C ALA A 142 -13.27 2.03 42.72
N THR A 143 -13.04 3.33 42.52
CA THR A 143 -13.17 4.35 43.58
C THR A 143 -14.29 5.37 43.36
N VAL A 144 -14.58 5.72 42.11
CA VAL A 144 -15.57 6.73 41.74
C VAL A 144 -16.85 6.04 41.31
N ALA A 145 -17.88 6.11 42.14
CA ALA A 145 -19.21 5.51 41.90
C ALA A 145 -19.14 4.09 41.28
N PRO A 146 -18.53 3.10 41.95
CA PRO A 146 -18.08 1.87 41.29
C PRO A 146 -19.15 1.06 40.58
N GLN A 147 -20.41 1.20 41.01
CA GLN A 147 -21.57 0.49 40.45
C GLN A 147 -22.11 1.11 39.16
N THR A 148 -21.54 2.22 38.68
CA THR A 148 -22.02 2.92 37.50
C THR A 148 -21.27 2.59 36.23
N TRP A 149 -20.20 1.78 36.28
CA TRP A 149 -19.34 1.47 35.13
C TRP A 149 -19.75 0.20 34.38
N ASP A 150 -19.48 0.16 33.09
CA ASP A 150 -19.90 -0.91 32.16
C ASP A 150 -19.36 -2.27 32.59
N ASP A 151 -18.12 -2.32 33.06
CA ASP A 151 -17.44 -3.54 33.52
C ASP A 151 -18.17 -4.26 34.68
N VAL A 152 -19.05 -3.54 35.39
CA VAL A 152 -19.91 -4.10 36.45
C VAL A 152 -21.41 -4.00 36.13
N GLY A 153 -21.77 -3.69 34.89
CA GLY A 153 -23.16 -3.62 34.41
C GLY A 153 -23.86 -2.27 34.60
N GLY A 154 -23.11 -1.20 34.90
CA GLY A 154 -23.59 0.18 34.94
C GLY A 154 -23.56 0.88 33.57
N PRO A 155 -24.17 2.07 33.43
CA PRO A 155 -24.31 2.76 32.14
C PRO A 155 -23.08 3.58 31.69
N GLY A 156 -22.07 3.74 32.53
CA GLY A 156 -20.89 4.58 32.26
C GLY A 156 -19.74 3.79 31.65
N SER A 157 -19.09 4.32 30.62
CA SER A 157 -17.85 3.78 30.06
C SER A 157 -16.70 4.76 30.25
N ILE A 158 -15.49 4.23 30.41
CA ILE A 158 -14.26 5.00 30.51
C ILE A 158 -13.21 4.29 29.66
N ASP A 159 -12.47 5.05 28.88
CA ASP A 159 -11.41 4.52 28.03
C ASP A 159 -10.25 5.53 27.97
N GLY A 160 -9.05 5.02 27.73
CA GLY A 160 -7.86 5.84 27.55
C GLY A 160 -7.96 6.60 26.23
N PHE A 161 -7.91 7.93 26.28
CA PHE A 161 -7.80 8.72 25.06
C PHE A 161 -6.33 8.91 24.70
N GLU A 162 -5.85 8.16 23.71
CA GLU A 162 -4.53 8.41 23.12
C GLU A 162 -4.51 9.81 22.50
N GLY A 163 -3.73 10.72 23.10
CA GLY A 163 -3.60 12.09 22.60
C GLY A 163 -2.82 12.12 21.28
N GLY A 164 -3.34 12.85 20.29
CA GLY A 164 -2.69 13.09 19.02
C GLY A 164 -3.51 12.59 17.83
N VAL A 165 -2.84 12.07 16.81
CA VAL A 165 -3.48 11.49 15.63
C VAL A 165 -3.33 9.98 15.68
N TYR A 166 -4.45 9.26 15.63
CA TYR A 166 -4.51 7.80 15.62
C TYR A 166 -5.29 7.31 14.39
N VAL A 167 -4.79 6.27 13.75
CA VAL A 167 -5.42 5.64 12.58
C VAL A 167 -5.46 4.13 12.77
N ASP A 168 -6.64 3.56 12.54
CA ASP A 168 -6.90 2.11 12.58
C ASP A 168 -7.54 1.64 11.27
N SER A 169 -6.96 0.60 10.67
CA SER A 169 -7.43 -0.02 9.44
C SER A 169 -8.80 -0.73 9.55
N ALA A 170 -9.23 -1.13 10.75
CA ALA A 170 -10.46 -1.87 10.99
C ALA A 170 -11.75 -1.02 10.81
N GLY A 171 -11.64 0.31 10.78
CA GLY A 171 -12.80 1.20 10.98
C GLY A 171 -13.57 1.68 9.75
N VAL A 172 -13.13 1.44 8.50
CA VAL A 172 -13.55 2.32 7.38
C VAL A 172 -14.21 1.63 6.18
N LEU A 173 -13.93 0.35 5.91
CA LEU A 173 -14.42 -0.33 4.70
C LEU A 173 -15.72 -1.11 4.94
N LYS A 174 -16.81 -0.69 4.28
CA LYS A 174 -18.08 -1.42 4.24
C LYS A 174 -18.23 -2.13 2.89
N LYS A 175 -18.45 -3.45 2.91
CA LYS A 175 -18.79 -4.20 1.69
C LYS A 175 -20.19 -3.81 1.24
N LEU A 176 -20.29 -3.19 0.07
CA LEU A 176 -21.59 -2.90 -0.55
C LEU A 176 -22.13 -4.18 -1.20
N PRO A 177 -23.41 -4.55 -0.99
CA PRO A 177 -23.98 -5.72 -1.63
C PRO A 177 -24.08 -5.52 -3.15
N ALA A 178 -23.73 -6.54 -3.92
CA ALA A 178 -23.68 -6.48 -5.38
C ALA A 178 -25.04 -6.16 -6.04
N ALA A 179 -26.14 -6.43 -5.34
CA ALA A 179 -27.51 -6.19 -5.80
C ALA A 179 -28.04 -4.78 -5.48
N THR A 180 -27.35 -4.01 -4.64
CA THR A 180 -27.92 -2.79 -4.03
C THR A 180 -27.93 -1.59 -4.97
N ASP A 181 -27.15 -1.58 -6.06
CA ASP A 181 -27.11 -0.39 -6.93
C ASP A 181 -26.73 -0.69 -8.39
N ARG A 182 -27.70 -0.60 -9.30
CA ARG A 182 -27.47 -0.71 -10.76
C ARG A 182 -26.43 0.32 -11.25
N SER A 183 -26.32 1.46 -10.57
CA SER A 183 -25.33 2.51 -10.90
C SER A 183 -23.89 2.05 -10.62
N LEU A 184 -23.66 1.27 -9.55
CA LEU A 184 -22.33 0.75 -9.19
C LEU A 184 -21.88 -0.39 -10.10
N ILE A 185 -22.82 -1.22 -10.57
CA ILE A 185 -22.54 -2.20 -11.62
C ILE A 185 -22.10 -1.48 -12.90
N ALA A 186 -22.76 -0.38 -13.28
CA ALA A 186 -22.36 0.44 -14.42
C ALA A 186 -20.98 1.10 -14.22
N VAL A 187 -20.68 1.57 -13.01
CA VAL A 187 -19.33 2.06 -12.63
C VAL A 187 -18.28 0.96 -12.79
N ARG A 188 -18.56 -0.26 -12.31
CA ARG A 188 -17.62 -1.40 -12.44
C ARG A 188 -17.41 -1.78 -13.91
N LYS A 189 -18.51 -1.92 -14.69
CA LYS A 189 -18.49 -2.28 -16.12
C LYS A 189 -17.86 -1.22 -17.02
N SER A 190 -17.99 0.07 -16.70
CA SER A 190 -17.34 1.12 -17.48
C SER A 190 -15.81 1.10 -17.35
N ALA A 191 -15.25 0.39 -16.36
CA ALA A 191 -13.79 0.24 -16.26
C ALA A 191 -13.27 -0.83 -17.23
N THR A 192 -13.99 -1.95 -17.35
CA THR A 192 -13.63 -3.03 -18.27
C THR A 192 -13.74 -2.59 -19.73
N ALA A 193 -14.71 -1.72 -20.06
CA ALA A 193 -14.82 -1.14 -21.40
C ALA A 193 -13.66 -0.19 -21.75
N ALA A 194 -13.14 0.58 -20.78
CA ALA A 194 -11.99 1.46 -20.99
C ALA A 194 -10.64 0.70 -21.04
N ALA A 195 -10.59 -0.52 -20.50
CA ALA A 195 -9.40 -1.39 -20.60
C ALA A 195 -9.17 -1.93 -22.03
N ALA A 196 -10.19 -1.88 -22.90
CA ALA A 196 -10.09 -2.27 -24.30
C ALA A 196 -9.74 -1.06 -25.20
N GLY A 197 -8.48 -0.62 -25.16
CA GLY A 197 -7.88 0.14 -26.26
C GLY A 197 -8.11 1.65 -26.32
N THR A 198 -8.65 2.31 -25.28
CA THR A 198 -8.68 3.79 -25.25
C THR A 198 -7.42 4.37 -24.65
N ALA A 199 -6.76 5.29 -25.37
CA ALA A 199 -5.65 6.08 -24.87
C ALA A 199 -6.00 6.71 -23.51
N THR A 200 -5.08 6.62 -22.55
CA THR A 200 -5.18 7.35 -21.28
C THR A 200 -5.33 8.84 -21.60
N GLY A 201 -6.51 9.39 -21.30
CA GLY A 201 -6.77 10.81 -21.45
C GLY A 201 -5.85 11.64 -20.55
N ASP A 202 -5.73 12.93 -20.87
CA ASP A 202 -4.93 13.87 -20.09
C ASP A 202 -5.31 13.84 -18.58
N PRO A 203 -4.37 13.47 -17.68
CA PRO A 203 -4.65 13.34 -16.25
C PRO A 203 -4.99 14.69 -15.60
N ARG A 204 -4.61 15.81 -16.22
CA ARG A 204 -4.94 17.16 -15.74
C ARG A 204 -6.41 17.51 -15.91
N ARG A 205 -7.12 16.83 -16.81
CA ARG A 205 -8.57 17.06 -17.00
C ARG A 205 -9.37 16.64 -15.77
N ARG A 206 -10.45 17.35 -15.50
CA ARG A 206 -11.37 17.01 -14.40
C ARG A 206 -12.10 15.68 -14.69
N SER A 207 -12.23 14.85 -13.66
CA SER A 207 -13.00 13.61 -13.72
C SER A 207 -13.78 13.41 -12.41
N THR A 208 -15.08 13.16 -12.54
CA THR A 208 -15.93 12.82 -11.39
C THR A 208 -15.61 11.43 -10.82
N LEU A 209 -15.01 10.57 -11.63
CA LEU A 209 -14.68 9.19 -11.30
C LEU A 209 -13.45 8.71 -12.10
N ARG A 210 -12.28 9.22 -11.72
CA ARG A 210 -10.99 8.73 -12.22
C ARG A 210 -10.73 7.35 -11.66
N LYS A 211 -10.21 6.45 -12.49
CA LYS A 211 -9.90 5.06 -12.16
C LYS A 211 -8.41 4.83 -12.33
N ILE A 212 -7.78 4.29 -11.32
CA ILE A 212 -6.33 4.09 -11.25
C ILE A 212 -6.11 2.65 -10.85
N SER A 213 -5.61 1.84 -11.78
CA SER A 213 -5.20 0.47 -11.47
C SER A 213 -3.88 0.49 -10.72
N LEU A 214 -3.89 -0.05 -9.50
CA LEU A 214 -2.69 -0.16 -8.65
C LEU A 214 -1.69 -1.15 -9.23
N THR A 215 -2.16 -2.26 -9.83
CA THR A 215 -1.29 -3.27 -10.46
C THR A 215 -0.57 -2.69 -11.67
N ARG A 216 -1.29 -1.93 -12.52
CA ARG A 216 -0.68 -1.26 -13.68
C ARG A 216 0.25 -0.12 -13.27
N LEU A 217 -0.13 0.66 -12.26
CA LEU A 217 0.71 1.71 -11.70
C LEU A 217 2.00 1.12 -11.11
N GLU A 218 1.92 0.02 -10.36
CA GLU A 218 3.09 -0.67 -9.83
C GLU A 218 4.02 -1.14 -10.96
N ARG A 219 3.48 -1.78 -12.00
CA ARG A 219 4.26 -2.18 -13.19
C ARG A 219 5.00 -0.99 -13.79
N GLU A 220 4.33 0.14 -13.97
CA GLU A 220 4.94 1.33 -14.54
C GLU A 220 6.03 1.92 -13.62
N VAL A 221 5.76 2.04 -12.32
CA VAL A 221 6.75 2.51 -11.33
C VAL A 221 7.98 1.60 -11.28
N GLN A 222 7.79 0.28 -11.37
CA GLN A 222 8.91 -0.68 -11.44
C GLN A 222 9.78 -0.46 -12.69
N LEU A 223 9.17 -0.16 -13.84
CA LEU A 223 9.90 0.14 -15.07
C LEU A 223 10.70 1.44 -14.95
N TRP A 224 10.09 2.50 -14.41
CA TRP A 224 10.78 3.77 -14.17
C TRP A 224 11.97 3.60 -13.24
N HIS A 225 11.78 2.87 -12.15
CA HIS A 225 12.85 2.56 -11.21
C HIS A 225 13.99 1.78 -11.89
N ALA A 226 13.67 0.78 -12.71
CA ALA A 226 14.68 0.01 -13.46
C ALA A 226 15.44 0.86 -14.50
N LEU A 227 14.85 1.97 -14.95
CA LEU A 227 15.47 2.98 -15.80
C LEU A 227 16.23 4.06 -15.01
N GLY A 228 16.30 3.97 -13.69
CA GLY A 228 16.92 4.97 -12.81
C GLY A 228 16.14 6.28 -12.74
N ARG A 229 14.82 6.24 -12.96
CA ARG A 229 13.92 7.40 -12.92
C ARG A 229 12.99 7.31 -11.71
N GLU A 230 12.67 8.49 -11.16
CA GLU A 230 11.63 8.65 -10.14
C GLU A 230 10.24 8.75 -10.79
N PRO A 231 9.17 8.24 -10.17
CA PRO A 231 7.81 8.39 -10.68
C PRO A 231 7.48 9.85 -11.00
N ASP A 232 6.80 10.13 -12.11
CA ASP A 232 6.41 11.50 -12.46
C ASP A 232 5.31 12.06 -11.54
N GLU A 233 5.00 13.35 -11.70
CA GLU A 233 3.97 14.01 -10.88
C GLU A 233 2.59 13.35 -11.01
N ALA A 234 2.26 12.81 -12.19
CA ALA A 234 0.98 12.15 -12.40
C ALA A 234 0.93 10.83 -11.60
N MET A 235 2.02 10.08 -11.54
CA MET A 235 2.12 8.90 -10.68
C MET A 235 2.09 9.27 -9.20
N GLN A 236 2.89 10.27 -8.79
CA GLN A 236 3.00 10.73 -7.40
C GLN A 236 1.66 11.23 -6.83
N THR A 237 0.86 11.91 -7.65
CA THR A 237 -0.44 12.47 -7.23
C THR A 237 -1.63 11.56 -7.51
N LEU A 238 -1.37 10.32 -7.95
CA LEU A 238 -2.40 9.39 -8.43
C LEU A 238 -3.33 10.10 -9.42
N ALA A 239 -2.72 10.75 -10.41
CA ALA A 239 -3.35 11.56 -11.43
C ALA A 239 -4.39 12.51 -10.82
N GLY A 240 -4.01 13.31 -9.82
CA GLY A 240 -4.89 14.32 -9.23
C GLY A 240 -6.08 13.77 -8.42
N LEU A 241 -6.01 12.54 -7.93
CA LEU A 241 -7.09 11.94 -7.13
C LEU A 241 -7.26 12.70 -5.80
N VAL A 242 -8.45 13.23 -5.55
CA VAL A 242 -8.75 14.01 -4.33
C VAL A 242 -9.13 13.11 -3.16
N ARG A 243 -9.93 12.06 -3.42
CA ARG A 243 -10.31 11.07 -2.42
C ARG A 243 -10.67 9.74 -3.06
N ILE A 244 -10.43 8.65 -2.35
CA ILE A 244 -10.91 7.33 -2.74
C ILE A 244 -12.39 7.24 -2.35
N ARG A 245 -13.26 6.94 -3.33
CA ARG A 245 -14.68 6.64 -3.09
C ARG A 245 -14.98 5.16 -3.18
N TYR A 246 -14.29 4.47 -4.09
CA TYR A 246 -14.47 3.04 -4.33
C TYR A 246 -13.13 2.36 -4.53
N VAL A 247 -13.06 1.11 -4.08
CA VAL A 247 -12.04 0.15 -4.46
C VAL A 247 -12.74 -0.91 -5.30
N LEU A 248 -12.38 -1.01 -6.57
CA LEU A 248 -12.98 -1.94 -7.52
C LEU A 248 -11.99 -3.09 -7.75
N ILE A 249 -12.45 -4.32 -7.51
CA ILE A 249 -11.65 -5.53 -7.71
C ILE A 249 -12.15 -6.23 -8.97
N TYR A 250 -11.22 -6.56 -9.86
CA TYR A 250 -11.45 -7.27 -11.11
C TYR A 250 -10.69 -8.61 -11.09
N PRO A 251 -11.29 -9.68 -10.55
CA PRO A 251 -10.61 -10.97 -10.42
C PRO A 251 -10.11 -11.54 -11.75
N GLU A 252 -10.83 -11.27 -12.84
CA GLU A 252 -10.52 -11.81 -14.16
C GLU A 252 -9.24 -11.21 -14.75
N SER A 253 -8.96 -9.92 -14.47
CA SER A 253 -7.72 -9.26 -14.89
C SER A 253 -6.68 -9.16 -13.78
N GLY A 254 -7.04 -9.51 -12.54
CA GLY A 254 -6.23 -9.27 -11.35
C GLY A 254 -6.10 -7.80 -10.97
N ASP A 255 -6.85 -6.88 -11.59
CA ASP A 255 -6.71 -5.45 -11.32
C ASP A 255 -7.40 -5.04 -10.00
N ILE A 256 -6.68 -4.26 -9.19
CA ILE A 256 -7.22 -3.51 -8.04
C ILE A 256 -7.25 -2.03 -8.43
N VAL A 257 -8.43 -1.43 -8.47
CA VAL A 257 -8.63 -0.08 -9.01
C VAL A 257 -9.15 0.86 -7.93
N LEU A 258 -8.41 1.92 -7.66
CA LEU A 258 -8.90 3.06 -6.88
C LEU A 258 -9.76 3.94 -7.78
N ALA A 259 -10.93 4.35 -7.27
CA ALA A 259 -11.81 5.24 -8.01
C ALA A 259 -12.36 6.39 -7.17
N GLY A 260 -12.37 7.60 -7.75
CA GLY A 260 -12.87 8.79 -7.08
C GLY A 260 -12.75 10.07 -7.90
N PRO A 261 -13.18 11.22 -7.35
CA PRO A 261 -13.07 12.50 -8.01
C PRO A 261 -11.61 12.93 -8.12
N ALA A 262 -11.26 13.47 -9.27
CA ALA A 262 -9.90 13.91 -9.57
C ALA A 262 -9.93 15.10 -10.52
N GLY A 263 -8.84 15.85 -10.58
CA GLY A 263 -8.72 16.97 -11.50
C GLY A 263 -7.31 17.51 -11.55
N ASP A 264 -7.17 18.76 -12.01
CA ASP A 264 -5.88 19.41 -12.08
C ASP A 264 -5.31 19.66 -10.68
N TRP A 265 -3.98 19.72 -10.60
CA TRP A 265 -3.21 19.88 -9.38
C TRP A 265 -2.14 20.95 -9.52
N ARG A 266 -1.82 21.58 -8.40
CA ARG A 266 -0.71 22.52 -8.28
C ARG A 266 0.01 22.30 -6.96
N ARG A 267 1.19 22.90 -6.83
CA ARG A 267 1.82 23.07 -5.53
C ARG A 267 1.30 24.34 -4.86
N ASP A 268 1.05 24.28 -3.56
CA ASP A 268 0.78 25.47 -2.74
C ASP A 268 2.10 26.16 -2.32
N VAL A 269 1.99 27.18 -1.49
CA VAL A 269 3.16 27.97 -1.04
C VAL A 269 4.09 27.15 -0.14
N GLU A 270 3.56 26.12 0.52
CA GLU A 270 4.32 25.12 1.29
C GLU A 270 4.84 23.96 0.41
N GLY A 271 4.64 24.02 -0.90
CA GLY A 271 5.10 23.01 -1.86
C GLY A 271 4.29 21.72 -1.90
N ARG A 272 3.12 21.67 -1.23
CA ARG A 272 2.23 20.50 -1.16
C ARG A 272 1.35 20.41 -2.40
N TYR A 273 1.12 19.19 -2.87
CA TYR A 273 0.17 18.95 -3.96
C TYR A 273 -1.27 19.13 -3.48
N VAL A 274 -1.97 20.06 -4.12
CA VAL A 274 -3.37 20.40 -3.86
C VAL A 274 -4.15 20.48 -5.16
N SER A 275 -5.46 20.25 -5.09
CA SER A 275 -6.37 20.47 -6.21
C SER A 275 -6.31 21.93 -6.66
N ALA A 276 -6.15 22.16 -7.97
CA ALA A 276 -6.12 23.52 -8.51
C ALA A 276 -7.46 24.27 -8.31
N GLU A 277 -8.59 23.55 -8.36
CA GLU A 277 -9.94 24.11 -8.23
C GLU A 277 -10.26 24.54 -6.78
N LYS A 278 -9.92 23.71 -5.80
CA LYS A 278 -10.41 23.85 -4.41
C LYS A 278 -9.32 24.00 -3.36
N GLY A 279 -8.04 23.87 -3.72
CA GLY A 279 -6.94 23.88 -2.76
C GLY A 279 -6.93 22.71 -1.78
N VAL A 280 -7.75 21.68 -2.00
CA VAL A 280 -7.82 20.50 -1.12
C VAL A 280 -6.63 19.56 -1.36
N PRO A 281 -6.10 18.88 -0.33
CA PRO A 281 -5.04 17.89 -0.49
C PRO A 281 -5.43 16.77 -1.44
N LEU A 282 -4.42 16.20 -2.10
CA LEU A 282 -4.56 15.04 -2.99
C LEU A 282 -4.09 13.76 -2.31
N VAL A 283 -4.59 12.62 -2.77
CA VAL A 283 -4.05 11.31 -2.41
C VAL A 283 -2.69 11.17 -3.08
N GLN A 284 -1.63 10.95 -2.29
CA GLN A 284 -0.27 10.80 -2.79
C GLN A 284 0.16 9.34 -2.73
N LEU A 285 0.95 8.93 -3.74
CA LEU A 285 1.44 7.56 -3.87
C LEU A 285 2.26 7.13 -2.65
N ASP A 286 3.15 8.00 -2.16
CA ASP A 286 4.02 7.69 -1.02
C ASP A 286 3.22 7.41 0.26
N ASP A 287 2.23 8.25 0.56
CA ASP A 287 1.33 8.06 1.71
C ASP A 287 0.51 6.78 1.55
N LEU A 288 -0.04 6.53 0.36
CA LEU A 288 -0.77 5.31 0.07
C LEU A 288 0.11 4.07 0.30
N VAL A 289 1.36 4.08 -0.16
CA VAL A 289 2.28 2.96 0.00
C VAL A 289 2.66 2.76 1.47
N VAL A 290 2.94 3.83 2.22
CA VAL A 290 3.28 3.75 3.64
C VAL A 290 2.09 3.21 4.44
N THR A 291 0.90 3.76 4.23
CA THR A 291 -0.32 3.32 4.94
C THR A 291 -0.74 1.91 4.53
N LEU A 292 -0.60 1.53 3.26
CA LEU A 292 -0.89 0.18 2.81
C LEU A 292 0.09 -0.83 3.42
N ARG A 293 1.38 -0.52 3.48
CA ARG A 293 2.37 -1.38 4.15
C ARG A 293 2.01 -1.58 5.61
N ASN A 294 1.70 -0.49 6.33
CA ASN A 294 1.21 -0.58 7.69
C ASN A 294 -0.08 -1.41 7.78
N ALA A 295 -1.05 -1.30 6.87
CA ALA A 295 -2.27 -2.12 6.96
C ALA A 295 -2.02 -3.65 6.89
N TYR A 296 -0.86 -4.09 6.37
CA TYR A 296 -0.45 -5.50 6.31
C TYR A 296 0.65 -5.87 7.32
N SER A 297 1.07 -4.95 8.18
CA SER A 297 2.06 -5.14 9.25
C SER A 297 1.58 -4.47 10.54
N GLU A 298 2.27 -4.58 11.68
CA GLU A 298 2.01 -3.68 12.85
C GLU A 298 0.52 -3.49 13.26
N GLU A 299 -0.30 -4.56 13.19
CA GLU A 299 -1.75 -4.56 13.47
C GLU A 299 -2.61 -3.58 12.63
N GLY A 300 -2.04 -2.93 11.61
CA GLY A 300 -2.75 -1.93 10.82
C GLY A 300 -3.10 -0.66 11.60
N ARG A 301 -2.26 -0.32 12.59
CA ARG A 301 -2.41 0.84 13.47
C ARG A 301 -1.19 1.73 13.39
N PHE A 302 -1.40 3.04 13.37
CA PHE A 302 -0.32 4.02 13.40
C PHE A 302 -0.79 5.37 13.93
N GLY A 303 0.15 6.17 14.41
CA GLY A 303 -0.20 7.47 14.98
C GLY A 303 1.00 8.32 15.34
N CYS A 304 0.70 9.49 15.89
CA CYS A 304 1.69 10.36 16.49
C CYS A 304 1.14 11.12 17.69
N SER A 305 2.04 11.52 18.59
CA SER A 305 1.72 12.35 19.74
C SER A 305 2.84 13.33 20.02
N ILE A 306 2.49 14.57 20.38
CA ILE A 306 3.43 15.56 20.92
C ILE A 306 3.33 15.52 22.46
N VAL A 307 4.31 14.90 23.10
CA VAL A 307 4.27 14.55 24.52
C VAL A 307 5.19 15.47 25.33
N PRO A 308 4.70 16.15 26.38
CA PRO A 308 5.58 16.89 27.28
C PRO A 308 6.58 15.97 27.99
N ARG A 309 7.81 16.46 28.22
CA ARG A 309 8.82 15.71 28.98
C ARG A 309 8.35 15.54 30.42
N ARG A 310 8.64 14.39 31.04
CA ARG A 310 8.28 14.10 32.44
C ARG A 310 8.76 15.17 33.42
N GLU A 311 10.01 15.61 33.25
CA GLU A 311 10.61 16.69 34.05
C GLU A 311 9.86 18.03 33.90
N ASN A 312 9.43 18.35 32.67
CA ASN A 312 8.68 19.57 32.39
C ASN A 312 7.23 19.50 32.90
N LEU A 313 6.61 18.32 32.90
CA LEU A 313 5.30 18.12 33.52
C LEU A 313 5.35 18.37 35.03
N ALA A 314 6.40 17.88 35.69
CA ALA A 314 6.61 18.14 37.11
C ALA A 314 6.83 19.64 37.39
N ALA A 315 7.64 20.31 36.55
CA ALA A 315 7.84 21.76 36.66
C ALA A 315 6.54 22.55 36.43
N ALA A 316 5.77 22.20 35.40
CA ALA A 316 4.49 22.83 35.10
C ALA A 316 3.46 22.62 36.22
N LYS A 317 3.44 21.43 36.84
CA LYS A 317 2.62 21.14 38.01
C LYS A 317 3.01 22.02 39.21
N ALA A 318 4.31 22.17 39.48
CA ALA A 318 4.80 23.04 40.56
C ALA A 318 4.44 24.52 40.31
N VAL A 319 4.52 25.00 39.06
CA VAL A 319 4.03 26.33 38.69
C VAL A 319 2.53 26.44 38.92
N ASN A 320 1.74 25.44 38.52
CA ASN A 320 0.31 25.46 38.73
C ASN A 320 -0.03 25.51 40.24
N GLU A 321 0.58 24.66 41.06
CA GLU A 321 0.39 24.64 42.52
C GLU A 321 0.74 25.99 43.17
N LYS A 322 1.85 26.61 42.76
CA LYS A 322 2.25 27.95 43.20
C LYS A 322 1.15 28.99 42.93
N TRP A 323 0.52 28.93 41.75
CA TRP A 323 -0.49 29.90 41.34
C TRP A 323 -1.89 29.56 41.87
N SER A 324 -2.23 28.29 42.09
CA SER A 324 -3.51 27.85 42.67
C SER A 324 -3.63 28.13 44.18
N ALA A 325 -2.53 28.50 44.84
CA ALA A 325 -2.53 28.83 46.26
C ALA A 325 -3.38 30.08 46.61
N GLN A 326 -3.67 30.95 45.63
CA GLN A 326 -4.54 32.12 45.79
C GLN A 326 -5.36 32.36 44.51
N PRO A 327 -6.58 32.94 44.61
CA PRO A 327 -7.36 33.31 43.44
C PRO A 327 -6.57 34.25 42.52
N LEU A 328 -6.55 33.95 41.21
CA LEU A 328 -5.92 34.78 40.19
C LEU A 328 -6.58 36.17 40.16
N ARG A 329 -5.79 37.22 40.39
CA ARG A 329 -6.28 38.61 40.28
C ARG A 329 -6.44 39.02 38.82
N PRO A 330 -7.32 39.97 38.51
CA PRO A 330 -7.42 40.57 37.17
C PRO A 330 -6.04 41.02 36.67
N GLY A 331 -5.65 40.61 35.46
CA GLY A 331 -4.35 40.91 34.85
C GLY A 331 -3.20 39.94 35.16
N GLN A 332 -3.33 39.03 36.12
CA GLN A 332 -2.28 38.03 36.43
C GLN A 332 -2.28 36.81 35.49
N ARG A 333 -3.40 36.57 34.79
CA ARG A 333 -3.58 35.44 33.87
C ARG A 333 -2.47 35.31 32.83
N ALA A 334 -2.07 36.42 32.22
CA ALA A 334 -1.01 36.43 31.19
C ALA A 334 0.35 36.00 31.76
N ARG A 335 0.68 36.44 32.98
CA ARG A 335 1.92 36.08 33.66
C ARG A 335 1.95 34.61 34.05
N TRP A 336 0.86 34.12 34.64
CA TRP A 336 0.70 32.70 34.95
C TRP A 336 0.83 31.83 33.69
N LEU A 337 0.13 32.18 32.60
CA LEU A 337 0.21 31.44 31.33
C LEU A 337 1.64 31.39 30.77
N ASN A 338 2.41 32.49 30.87
CA ASN A 338 3.80 32.51 30.42
C ASN A 338 4.70 31.62 31.30
N GLU A 339 4.60 31.73 32.64
CA GLU A 339 5.38 30.87 33.56
C GLU A 339 5.04 29.38 33.34
N PHE A 340 3.76 29.06 33.10
CA PHE A 340 3.33 27.69 32.83
C PHE A 340 3.84 27.17 31.47
N ARG A 341 3.80 27.99 30.42
CA ARG A 341 4.35 27.65 29.09
C ARG A 341 5.85 27.42 29.13
N GLU A 342 6.60 28.29 29.83
CA GLU A 342 8.05 28.13 30.01
C GLU A 342 8.37 26.83 30.74
N ALA A 343 7.61 26.48 31.78
CA ALA A 343 7.81 25.25 32.54
C ALA A 343 7.48 23.98 31.73
N LEU A 344 6.45 24.00 30.88
CA LEU A 344 6.14 22.88 29.96
C LEU A 344 7.24 22.66 28.92
N GLY A 345 7.92 23.73 28.50
CA GLY A 345 9.12 23.68 27.67
C GLY A 345 8.96 22.89 26.37
N ARG A 346 10.08 22.36 25.87
CA ARG A 346 10.09 21.55 24.64
C ARG A 346 9.47 20.18 24.87
N GLN A 347 8.56 19.81 23.97
CA GLN A 347 7.89 18.51 23.97
C GLN A 347 8.57 17.56 22.99
N GLU A 348 8.34 16.27 23.16
CA GLU A 348 8.87 15.21 22.31
C GLU A 348 7.81 14.75 21.31
N ILE A 349 8.20 14.61 20.05
CA ILE A 349 7.35 14.06 19.01
C ILE A 349 7.57 12.56 19.00
N GLN A 350 6.50 11.80 19.17
CA GLN A 350 6.49 10.35 19.07
C GLN A 350 5.64 9.97 17.86
N VAL A 351 6.17 9.07 17.03
CA VAL A 351 5.47 8.48 15.88
C VAL A 351 5.62 6.97 15.99
N TYR A 352 4.53 6.24 15.79
CA TYR A 352 4.49 4.79 15.89
C TYR A 352 3.69 4.18 14.73
N GLY A 353 3.90 2.89 14.48
CA GLY A 353 3.27 2.15 13.37
C GLY A 353 3.83 2.44 11.97
N ILE A 354 4.50 3.59 11.76
CA ILE A 354 5.18 3.95 10.50
C ILE A 354 6.54 4.60 10.76
N ASP A 355 7.42 4.61 9.76
CA ASP A 355 8.73 5.29 9.86
C ASP A 355 8.55 6.81 10.00
N PRO A 356 9.11 7.44 11.05
CA PRO A 356 8.96 8.88 11.33
C PRO A 356 9.54 9.80 10.24
N ARG A 357 10.39 9.27 9.35
CA ARG A 357 11.01 10.02 8.24
C ARG A 357 10.12 10.11 7.01
N THR A 358 8.98 9.42 7.02
CA THR A 358 8.04 9.42 5.89
C THR A 358 7.25 10.72 5.83
N ARG A 359 6.75 11.05 4.64
CA ARG A 359 5.83 12.17 4.46
C ARG A 359 4.55 11.99 5.27
N ALA A 360 3.99 10.77 5.32
CA ALA A 360 2.80 10.46 6.11
C ALA A 360 2.99 10.79 7.60
N ALA A 361 4.14 10.42 8.19
CA ALA A 361 4.48 10.78 9.57
C ALA A 361 4.50 12.30 9.78
N ARG A 362 5.16 13.03 8.87
CA ARG A 362 5.19 14.50 8.93
C ARG A 362 3.79 15.12 8.88
N VAL A 363 2.93 14.64 7.98
CA VAL A 363 1.55 15.14 7.83
C VAL A 363 0.74 14.92 9.12
N MET A 364 0.87 13.77 9.77
CA MET A 364 0.19 13.53 11.05
C MET A 364 0.67 14.47 12.16
N VAL A 365 1.99 14.66 12.26
CA VAL A 365 2.57 15.55 13.27
C VAL A 365 2.17 17.01 13.03
N GLU A 366 2.15 17.46 11.77
CA GLU A 366 1.64 18.78 11.40
C GLU A 366 0.16 18.95 11.80
N ALA A 367 -0.64 17.89 11.63
CA ALA A 367 -2.05 17.90 12.04
C ALA A 367 -2.22 17.97 13.56
N ASP A 368 -1.51 17.13 14.34
CA ASP A 368 -1.54 17.19 15.81
C ASP A 368 -1.07 18.55 16.34
N TYR A 369 0.03 19.08 15.78
CA TYR A 369 0.53 20.40 16.14
C TYR A 369 -0.53 21.49 15.94
N ARG A 370 -1.19 21.49 14.78
CA ARG A 370 -2.25 22.47 14.48
C ARG A 370 -3.47 22.28 15.38
N MET A 371 -3.90 21.04 15.62
CA MET A 371 -4.99 20.72 16.53
C MET A 371 -4.72 21.23 17.94
N LYS A 372 -3.47 21.11 18.41
CA LYS A 372 -3.05 21.68 19.69
C LYS A 372 -3.11 23.20 19.69
N LEU A 373 -2.61 23.88 18.64
CA LEU A 373 -2.70 25.34 18.52
C LEU A 373 -4.14 25.86 18.54
N VAL A 374 -5.05 25.17 17.84
CA VAL A 374 -6.49 25.45 17.88
C VAL A 374 -7.04 25.22 19.29
N GLY A 375 -6.71 24.08 19.91
CA GLY A 375 -7.17 23.73 21.25
C GLY A 375 -6.81 24.76 22.31
N ILE A 376 -5.63 25.38 22.21
CA ILE A 376 -5.16 26.43 23.13
C ILE A 376 -5.49 27.86 22.67
N GLY A 377 -6.29 28.01 21.61
CA GLY A 377 -6.75 29.32 21.11
C GLY A 377 -5.67 30.19 20.46
N LEU A 378 -4.57 29.60 19.98
CA LEU A 378 -3.54 30.32 19.21
C LEU A 378 -3.82 30.31 17.70
N GLU A 379 -4.62 29.36 17.23
CA GLU A 379 -5.13 29.34 15.86
C GLU A 379 -6.66 29.25 15.86
N GLU A 380 -7.27 29.80 14.81
CA GLU A 380 -8.70 29.65 14.59
C GLU A 380 -9.03 28.22 14.16
N GLY A 381 -10.02 27.62 14.82
CA GLY A 381 -10.55 26.32 14.46
C GLY A 381 -11.31 26.34 13.13
N VAL A 382 -11.66 25.17 12.63
CA VAL A 382 -12.62 25.06 11.52
C VAL A 382 -14.04 25.18 12.06
N LEU A 383 -14.99 25.52 11.19
CA LEU A 383 -16.40 25.71 11.55
C LEU A 383 -16.93 24.51 12.37
N GLY A 384 -17.39 24.77 13.59
CA GLY A 384 -17.89 23.74 14.52
C GLY A 384 -16.86 23.17 15.51
N VAL A 385 -15.58 23.52 15.40
CA VAL A 385 -14.54 23.16 16.37
C VAL A 385 -14.22 24.36 17.24
N LYS A 386 -14.67 24.33 18.51
CA LYS A 386 -14.35 25.34 19.51
C LYS A 386 -12.99 25.03 20.16
N SER A 387 -12.27 26.05 20.60
CA SER A 387 -11.08 25.83 21.43
C SER A 387 -11.51 25.32 22.81
N TYR A 388 -10.61 24.62 23.52
CA TYR A 388 -10.87 24.17 24.90
C TYR A 388 -11.15 25.38 25.82
N LEU A 389 -10.49 26.50 25.55
CA LEU A 389 -10.63 27.73 26.33
C LEU A 389 -12.00 28.39 26.15
N ASP A 390 -12.70 28.13 25.04
CA ASP A 390 -14.06 28.65 24.78
C ASP A 390 -15.15 27.80 25.44
N THR A 391 -14.81 26.59 25.89
CA THR A 391 -15.72 25.67 26.59
C THR A 391 -15.63 25.75 28.11
N GLU A 392 -14.63 26.45 28.64
CA GLU A 392 -14.48 26.68 30.08
C GLU A 392 -15.41 27.82 30.53
N GLU A 393 -16.46 27.50 31.28
CA GLU A 393 -17.26 28.50 32.01
C GLU A 393 -16.42 29.03 33.18
N LEU A 394 -15.93 30.26 33.05
CA LEU A 394 -15.37 30.97 34.20
C LEU A 394 -16.51 31.22 35.19
N GLY A 395 -16.33 30.77 36.44
CA GLY A 395 -17.33 30.91 37.50
C GLY A 395 -17.79 32.37 37.68
N PRO A 396 -18.96 32.58 38.30
CA PRO A 396 -19.59 33.90 38.37
C PRO A 396 -18.66 34.93 39.03
N ASP A 397 -18.53 36.08 38.38
CA ASP A 397 -17.77 37.26 38.82
C ASP A 397 -18.21 37.77 40.21
#